data_AF-A0A6J7NN98-F1
#
_entry.id   AF-A0A6J7NN98-F1
#
_cell.length_a   1.000
_cell.length_b   1.000
_cell.length_c   1.000
_cell.angle_alpha   90.00
_cell.angle_beta   90.00
_cell.angle_gamma   90.00
#
_symmetry.space_group_name_H-M   'P 1'
#
loop_
_entity.id
_entity.type
_entity.pdbx_description
1 polymer ?
#
loop_
_entity_poly.entity_id
_entity_poly.type
_entity_poly.pdbx_seq_one_letter_code
_entity_poly.pdbx_strand_id
1 'polypeptide(L)' 'MDEPVAVWGFTLSGHDGDVVLKMHATMGPAMSPPRASAAKDPENAEMIISKRLHQWSKNMTATVEGIKSLCEQ' A
#
# COMPACT_ATOMS: atom_id res chain seq x y z
N MET A 1 -15.27 -5.79 16.74
CA MET A 1 -13.85 -5.77 16.35
C MET A 1 -13.64 -4.44 15.66
N ASP A 2 -12.64 -3.65 16.06
CA ASP A 2 -12.34 -2.39 15.36
C ASP A 2 -11.96 -2.72 13.90
N GLU A 3 -12.51 -1.98 12.95
CA GLU A 3 -12.15 -2.14 11.55
C GLU A 3 -10.70 -1.66 11.32
N PRO A 4 -9.92 -2.32 10.45
CA PRO A 4 -8.56 -1.86 10.17
C PRO A 4 -8.59 -0.60 9.31
N VAL A 5 -7.64 0.31 9.56
CA VAL A 5 -7.38 1.46 8.66
C VAL A 5 -6.70 1.01 7.37
N ALA A 6 -5.87 -0.03 7.44
CA ALA A 6 -5.20 -0.63 6.30
C ALA A 6 -4.76 -2.06 6.64
N VAL A 7 -4.69 -2.92 5.63
CA VAL A 7 -4.07 -4.23 5.69
C VAL A 7 -2.88 -4.23 4.73
N TRP A 8 -1.73 -4.71 5.22
CA TRP A 8 -0.48 -4.77 4.46
C TRP A 8 -0.04 -6.22 4.38
N GLY A 9 0.67 -6.57 3.31
CA GLY A 9 1.21 -7.91 3.17
C GLY A 9 2.34 -8.00 2.16
N PHE A 10 3.07 -9.09 2.27
CA PHE A 10 4.05 -9.54 1.29
C PHE A 10 3.67 -10.93 0.81
N THR A 11 3.92 -11.20 -0.46
CA THR A 11 3.88 -12.54 -1.03
C THR A 11 5.26 -12.85 -1.60
N LEU A 12 5.78 -14.03 -1.29
CA LEU A 12 7.06 -14.51 -1.78
C LEU A 12 6.81 -15.79 -2.59
N SER A 13 7.37 -15.85 -3.79
CA SER A 13 7.32 -17.05 -4.64
C SER A 13 8.68 -17.29 -5.29
N GLY A 14 9.15 -18.54 -5.28
CA GLY A 14 10.33 -18.95 -6.05
C GLY A 14 9.99 -19.13 -7.54
N HIS A 15 10.96 -18.83 -8.41
CA HIS A 15 10.83 -18.97 -9.86
C HIS A 15 12.19 -19.33 -10.46
N ASP A 16 12.44 -20.60 -10.79
CA ASP A 16 13.64 -21.09 -11.52
C ASP A 16 14.98 -20.43 -11.13
N GLY A 17 15.30 -20.43 -9.83
CA GLY A 17 16.53 -19.84 -9.31
C GLY A 17 16.39 -18.38 -8.84
N ASP A 18 15.30 -17.72 -9.20
CA ASP A 18 14.94 -16.38 -8.74
C ASP A 18 13.88 -16.41 -7.63
N VAL A 19 13.72 -15.28 -6.96
CA VAL A 19 12.67 -15.04 -5.97
C VAL A 19 11.89 -13.78 -6.33
N VAL A 20 10.58 -13.91 -6.42
CA VAL A 20 9.66 -12.79 -6.63
C VAL A 20 9.05 -12.39 -5.30
N LEU A 21 9.39 -11.18 -4.84
CA LEU A 21 8.75 -10.53 -3.70
C LEU A 21 7.72 -9.51 -4.18
N LYS A 22 6.46 -9.65 -3.75
CA LYS A 22 5.40 -8.68 -4.00
C LYS A 22 4.93 -8.07 -2.68
N MET A 23 4.97 -6.75 -2.57
CA MET A 23 4.29 -6.02 -1.51
C MET A 23 2.88 -5.60 -1.97
N HIS A 24 1.88 -5.72 -1.10
CA HIS A 24 0.52 -5.26 -1.39
C HIS A 24 -0.10 -4.58 -0.16
N ALA A 25 -1.08 -3.72 -0.42
CA ALA A 25 -1.82 -3.02 0.62
C ALA A 25 -3.29 -2.86 0.19
N THR A 26 -4.18 -2.89 1.17
CA THR A 26 -5.59 -2.59 1.00
C THR A 26 -5.99 -1.55 2.03
N MET A 27 -6.54 -0.42 1.58
CA MET A 27 -7.09 0.58 2.48
C MET A 27 -8.37 0.01 3.12
N GLY A 28 -8.38 -0.06 4.44
CA GLY A 28 -9.50 -0.62 5.17
C GLY A 28 -10.65 0.38 5.34
N PRO A 29 -11.81 -0.08 5.81
CA PRO A 29 -13.04 0.73 5.90
C PRO A 29 -13.04 1.73 7.06
N ALA A 30 -12.20 1.52 8.08
CA ALA A 30 -12.16 2.36 9.27
C ALA A 30 -11.87 3.83 8.96
N MET A 31 -12.50 4.72 9.74
CA MET A 31 -12.31 6.15 9.60
C MET A 31 -10.85 6.56 9.82
N SER A 32 -10.24 7.00 8.73
CA SER A 32 -8.86 7.48 8.66
C SER A 32 -8.84 8.92 8.15
N PRO A 33 -7.75 9.69 8.32
CA PRO A 33 -7.70 11.07 7.84
C PRO A 33 -8.07 11.24 6.36
N PRO A 34 -7.61 10.38 5.41
CA PRO A 34 -8.06 10.43 4.02
C PRO A 34 -9.58 10.20 3.83
N ARG A 35 -10.16 9.23 4.57
CA ARG A 35 -11.61 8.97 4.53
C ARG A 35 -12.41 10.11 5.17
N ALA A 36 -11.90 10.71 6.25
CA ALA A 36 -12.50 11.88 6.88
C ALA A 36 -12.50 13.10 5.95
N SER A 37 -11.42 13.32 5.21
CA SER A 37 -11.36 14.37 4.18
C SER A 37 -12.33 14.08 3.02
N ALA A 38 -12.37 12.84 2.54
CA ALA A 38 -13.30 12.42 1.49
C ALA A 38 -14.78 12.52 1.92
N ALA A 39 -15.09 12.27 3.19
CA ALA A 39 -16.45 12.44 3.73
C ALA A 39 -16.86 13.92 3.84
N LYS A 40 -15.89 14.82 4.06
CA LYS A 40 -16.13 16.28 4.12
C LYS A 40 -16.22 16.92 2.74
N ASP A 41 -15.62 16.31 1.72
CA ASP A 41 -15.64 16.76 0.32
C ASP A 41 -15.92 15.56 -0.61
N PRO A 42 -17.20 15.15 -0.73
CA PRO A 42 -17.58 13.98 -1.51
C PRO A 42 -17.28 14.11 -3.00
N GLU A 43 -17.33 15.32 -3.57
CA GLU A 43 -17.03 15.56 -4.99
C GLU A 43 -15.58 15.20 -5.34
N ASN A 44 -14.65 15.41 -4.39
CA ASN A 44 -13.23 15.11 -4.57
C ASN A 44 -12.78 13.82 -3.87
N ALA A 45 -13.71 13.01 -3.34
CA ALA A 45 -13.41 11.81 -2.57
C ALA A 45 -12.48 10.83 -3.30
N GLU A 46 -12.77 10.53 -4.58
CA GLU A 46 -11.95 9.64 -5.39
C GLU A 46 -10.52 10.17 -5.57
N MET A 47 -10.37 11.47 -5.79
CA MET A 47 -9.07 12.12 -5.93
C MET A 47 -8.25 12.05 -4.63
N ILE A 48 -8.90 12.29 -3.48
CA ILE A 48 -8.27 12.23 -2.15
C ILE A 48 -7.74 10.81 -1.87
N ILE A 49 -8.57 9.79 -2.11
CA ILE A 49 -8.18 8.40 -1.91
C ILE A 49 -7.09 8.00 -2.92
N SER A 50 -7.22 8.38 -4.18
CA SER A 50 -6.23 8.08 -5.23
C SER A 50 -4.86 8.69 -4.93
N LYS A 51 -4.80 9.96 -4.48
CA LYS A 51 -3.55 10.60 -4.04
C LYS A 51 -2.89 9.82 -2.89
N ARG A 52 -3.69 9.34 -1.95
CA ARG A 52 -3.18 8.54 -0.82
C ARG A 52 -2.63 7.19 -1.29
N LEU A 53 -3.35 6.48 -2.16
CA LEU A 53 -2.91 5.20 -2.72
C LEU A 53 -1.66 5.37 -3.58
N HIS A 54 -1.54 6.46 -4.33
CA HIS A 54 -0.33 6.79 -5.08
C HIS A 54 0.88 7.01 -4.18
N GLN A 55 0.69 7.72 -3.06
CA GLN A 55 1.76 7.89 -2.08
C GLN A 55 2.18 6.56 -1.44
N TRP A 56 1.21 5.67 -1.15
CA TRP A 56 1.52 4.31 -0.68
C TRP A 56 2.33 3.55 -1.70
N SER A 57 1.90 3.54 -2.97
CA SER A 57 2.61 2.87 -4.07
C SER A 57 4.07 3.30 -4.16
N LYS A 58 4.37 4.61 -4.13
CA LYS A 58 5.74 5.13 -4.13
C LYS A 58 6.58 4.59 -2.98
N ASN A 59 6.03 4.60 -1.76
CA ASN A 59 6.74 4.13 -0.57
C ASN A 59 6.94 2.61 -0.59
N MET A 60 5.96 1.86 -1.11
CA MET A 60 6.03 0.41 -1.27
C MET A 60 7.12 0.03 -2.29
N THR A 61 7.20 0.74 -3.42
CA THR A 61 8.26 0.54 -4.41
C THR A 61 9.64 0.76 -3.78
N ALA A 62 9.86 1.88 -3.10
CA ALA A 62 11.14 2.15 -2.42
C ALA A 62 11.49 1.06 -1.38
N THR A 63 10.47 0.50 -0.72
CA THR A 63 10.66 -0.60 0.25
C THR A 63 11.14 -1.88 -0.44
N VAL A 64 10.47 -2.30 -1.51
CA VAL A 64 10.84 -3.51 -2.26
C VAL A 64 12.20 -3.35 -2.94
N GLU A 65 12.51 -2.17 -3.49
CA GLU A 65 13.83 -1.85 -4.03
C GLU A 65 14.93 -1.95 -2.96
N GLY A 66 14.69 -1.39 -1.77
CA GLY A 66 15.63 -1.50 -0.65
C GLY A 66 15.87 -2.95 -0.21
N ILE A 67 14.81 -3.76 -0.14
CA ILE A 67 14.93 -5.20 0.16
C ILE A 67 15.76 -5.90 -0.93
N LYS A 68 15.47 -5.64 -2.20
CA LYS A 68 16.22 -6.21 -3.33
C LYS A 68 17.71 -5.89 -3.24
N SER A 69 18.07 -4.63 -3.02
CA SER A 69 19.47 -4.21 -2.88
C SER A 69 20.20 -4.84 -1.70
N LEU A 70 19.49 -5.21 -0.62
CA LEU A 70 20.10 -5.92 0.51
C LEU A 70 20.30 -7.42 0.23
N CYS A 71 19.42 -8.04 -0.56
CA CYS A 71 19.47 -9.47 -0.85
C CYS A 71 20.41 -9.84 -2.00
N GLU A 72 20.57 -8.95 -2.99
CA GLU A 72 21.32 -9.23 -4.23
C GLU A 72 22.75 -8.64 -4.20
N GLN A 73 23.34 -8.47 -3.01
CA GLN A 73 24.75 -8.06 -2.87
C GLN A 73 25.71 -9.12 -3.40
#